data_AF-A0A7C9DP86-F1
#
_entry.id   AF-A0A7C9DP86-F1
#
_cell.length_a   1.000
_cell.length_b   1.000
_cell.length_c   1.000
_cell.angle_alpha   90.00
_cell.angle_beta   90.00
_cell.angle_gamma   90.00
#
_symmetry.space_group_name_H-M   'P 1'
#
loop_
_entity.id
_entity.type
_entity.pdbx_description
1 polymer ?
#
loop_
_entity_poly.entity_id
_entity_poly.type
_entity_poly.pdbx_seq_one_letter_code
_entity_poly.pdbx_strand_id
1 'polypeptide(L)'
;IHILPIWPLFFFLMEKMADIPTSLVVFLCLIIQFTSLAVCFPSQHAELVVRDVQRKLNESRRNLGYLSCGTGNPIDDCWRCDADWATNRQRLADCAIGFGKDAMGGRGGRIYIVTDASDDNPA
;
A
#
# COMPACT_ATOMS: atom_id res chain seq x y z
N ILE A 1 30.81 -30.11 -26.29
CA ILE A 1 29.52 -29.73 -25.66
C ILE A 1 28.43 -30.50 -26.38
N HIS A 2 28.01 -31.64 -25.83
CA HIS A 2 26.88 -32.40 -26.38
C HIS A 2 25.59 -31.75 -25.89
N ILE A 3 24.94 -30.98 -26.78
CA ILE A 3 23.56 -30.53 -26.58
C ILE A 3 22.69 -31.77 -26.83
N LEU A 4 22.18 -32.37 -25.75
CA LEU A 4 21.14 -33.39 -25.86
C LEU A 4 19.98 -32.85 -26.70
N PRO A 5 19.35 -33.65 -27.57
CA PRO A 5 18.28 -33.16 -28.41
C PRO A 5 17.07 -32.92 -27.51
N ILE A 6 16.80 -31.66 -27.18
CA ILE A 6 15.60 -31.24 -26.43
C ILE A 6 14.36 -31.25 -27.36
N TRP A 7 14.60 -31.31 -28.68
CA TRP A 7 13.58 -31.29 -29.73
C TRP A 7 12.54 -32.43 -29.68
N PRO A 8 12.88 -33.69 -29.37
CA PRO A 8 11.90 -34.76 -29.23
C PRO A 8 10.97 -34.52 -28.04
N LEU A 9 11.50 -33.99 -26.92
CA LEU A 9 10.69 -33.60 -25.76
C LEU A 9 9.78 -32.42 -26.09
N PHE A 10 10.27 -31.43 -26.83
CA PHE A 10 9.45 -30.30 -27.27
C PHE A 10 8.33 -30.74 -28.23
N PHE A 11 8.65 -31.61 -29.19
CA PHE A 11 7.66 -32.14 -30.14
C PHE A 11 6.63 -33.05 -29.44
N PHE A 12 7.08 -33.89 -28.50
CA PHE A 12 6.20 -34.74 -27.70
C PHE A 12 5.29 -33.94 -26.77
N LEU A 13 5.79 -32.80 -26.25
CA LEU A 13 4.98 -31.87 -25.46
C LEU A 13 3.93 -31.18 -26.34
N MET A 14 4.28 -30.79 -27.57
CA MET A 14 3.37 -30.18 -28.53
C MET A 14 2.28 -31.15 -29.01
N GLU A 15 2.59 -32.44 -29.16
CA GLU A 15 1.63 -33.47 -29.56
C GLU A 15 0.64 -33.80 -28.43
N LYS A 16 1.07 -33.75 -27.16
CA LYS A 16 0.18 -33.93 -25.99
C LYS A 16 -0.69 -32.72 -25.67
N MET A 17 -0.39 -31.54 -26.24
CA MET A 17 -1.26 -30.36 -26.12
C MET A 17 -2.48 -30.40 -27.07
N ALA A 18 -2.48 -31.28 -28.08
CA ALA A 18 -3.58 -31.43 -29.04
C ALA A 18 -4.78 -32.25 -28.50
N ASP A 19 -4.59 -33.01 -27.41
CA ASP A 19 -5.63 -33.85 -26.79
C ASP A 19 -6.40 -33.13 -25.66
N ILE A 20 -6.13 -31.85 -25.42
CA ILE A 20 -6.84 -31.10 -24.37
C ILE A 20 -8.30 -30.92 -24.83
N PRO A 21 -9.29 -31.46 -24.10
CA PRO A 21 -10.68 -31.37 -24.52
C PRO A 21 -11.08 -29.90 -24.60
N THR A 22 -11.74 -29.52 -25.69
CA THR A 22 -12.17 -28.13 -25.94
C THR A 22 -13.02 -27.58 -24.79
N SER A 23 -13.76 -28.44 -24.09
CA SER A 23 -14.49 -28.10 -22.87
C SER A 23 -13.59 -27.62 -21.73
N LEU A 24 -12.40 -28.20 -21.54
CA LEU A 24 -11.43 -27.79 -20.53
C LEU A 24 -10.79 -26.45 -20.90
N VAL A 25 -10.49 -26.22 -22.18
CA VAL A 25 -9.98 -24.91 -22.65
C VAL A 25 -11.02 -23.81 -22.41
N VAL A 26 -12.29 -24.06 -22.74
CA VAL A 26 -13.39 -23.12 -22.49
C VAL A 26 -13.55 -22.88 -20.98
N PHE A 27 -13.50 -23.92 -20.15
CA PHE A 27 -13.58 -23.79 -18.70
C PHE A 27 -12.44 -22.97 -18.11
N LEU A 28 -11.20 -23.20 -18.57
CA LEU A 28 -10.03 -22.41 -18.16
C LEU A 28 -10.15 -20.94 -18.61
N CYS A 29 -10.63 -20.68 -19.83
CA CYS A 29 -10.92 -19.33 -20.30
C CYS A 29 -11.99 -18.63 -19.45
N LEU A 30 -13.07 -19.33 -19.08
CA LEU A 30 -14.11 -18.81 -18.21
C LEU A 30 -13.57 -18.50 -16.81
N ILE A 31 -12.71 -19.37 -16.26
CA ILE A 31 -12.01 -19.10 -14.99
C ILE A 31 -11.12 -17.86 -15.13
N ILE A 32 -10.33 -17.73 -16.19
CA ILE A 32 -9.45 -16.57 -16.42
C ILE A 32 -10.26 -15.27 -16.58
N GLN A 33 -11.38 -15.32 -17.28
CA GLN A 33 -12.29 -14.17 -17.42
C GLN A 33 -12.92 -13.79 -16.08
N PHE A 34 -13.35 -14.78 -15.29
CA PHE A 34 -13.95 -14.57 -13.98
C PHE A 34 -12.96 -14.06 -12.93
N THR A 35 -11.72 -14.56 -12.91
CA THR A 35 -10.66 -14.08 -12.02
C THR A 35 -10.23 -12.65 -12.38
N SER A 36 -10.15 -12.33 -13.67
CA SER A 36 -9.86 -10.96 -14.14
C SER A 36 -10.93 -9.95 -13.71
N LEU A 37 -12.21 -10.34 -13.75
CA LEU A 37 -13.33 -9.53 -13.26
C LEU A 37 -13.29 -9.35 -11.72
N ALA A 38 -12.95 -10.40 -10.97
CA ALA A 38 -12.85 -10.34 -9.51
C ALA A 38 -11.72 -9.42 -9.02
N VAL A 39 -10.60 -9.32 -9.74
CA VAL A 39 -9.49 -8.40 -9.42
C VAL A 39 -9.83 -6.94 -9.72
N CYS A 40 -10.74 -6.67 -10.66
CA CYS A 40 -11.10 -5.32 -11.11
C CYS A 40 -12.18 -4.65 -10.27
N PHE A 41 -12.86 -5.37 -9.36
CA PHE A 41 -13.74 -4.70 -8.40
C PHE A 41 -12.90 -3.80 -7.50
N PRO A 42 -13.22 -2.50 -7.36
CA PRO A 42 -12.56 -1.66 -6.38
C PRO A 42 -12.65 -2.39 -5.05
N SER A 43 -11.48 -2.70 -4.47
CA SER A 43 -11.45 -3.42 -3.21
C SER A 43 -12.37 -2.67 -2.24
N GLN A 44 -13.31 -3.36 -1.58
CA GLN A 44 -14.19 -2.70 -0.60
C GLN A 44 -13.38 -1.85 0.40
N HIS A 45 -12.14 -2.28 0.65
CA HIS A 45 -11.11 -1.55 1.37
C HIS A 45 -10.81 -0.16 0.79
N ALA A 46 -10.60 -0.01 -0.52
CA ALA A 46 -10.33 1.28 -1.16
C ALA A 46 -11.47 2.29 -0.95
N GLU A 47 -12.72 1.87 -1.13
CA GLU A 47 -13.89 2.71 -0.89
C GLU A 47 -14.01 3.13 0.58
N LEU A 48 -13.70 2.23 1.52
CA LEU A 48 -13.69 2.56 2.95
C LEU A 48 -12.59 3.58 3.30
N VAL A 49 -11.39 3.42 2.73
CA VAL A 49 -10.29 4.38 2.93
C VAL A 49 -10.65 5.76 2.38
N VAL A 50 -11.21 5.82 1.17
CA VAL A 50 -11.65 7.09 0.56
C VAL A 50 -12.71 7.78 1.44
N ARG A 51 -13.69 7.02 1.95
CA ARG A 51 -14.70 7.56 2.87
C ARG A 51 -14.09 8.09 4.16
N ASP A 52 -13.10 7.39 4.73
CA ASP A 52 -12.43 7.83 5.95
C ASP A 52 -11.61 9.13 5.73
N VAL A 53 -10.89 9.21 4.61
CA VAL A 53 -10.16 10.43 4.21
C VAL A 53 -11.14 11.61 4.09
N GLN A 54 -12.24 11.41 3.37
CA GLN A 54 -13.24 12.46 3.16
C GLN A 54 -13.88 12.93 4.48
N ARG A 55 -14.15 12.00 5.40
CA ARG A 55 -14.65 12.32 6.74
C ARG A 55 -13.66 13.22 7.50
N LYS A 56 -12.38 12.85 7.54
CA LYS A 56 -11.34 13.65 8.24
C LYS A 56 -11.13 15.03 7.61
N LEU A 57 -11.20 15.14 6.28
CA LEU A 57 -11.16 16.44 5.59
C LEU A 57 -12.35 17.32 5.97
N ASN A 58 -13.55 16.75 5.99
CA ASN A 58 -14.76 17.48 6.39
C ASN A 58 -14.73 17.93 7.85
N GLU A 59 -14.14 17.14 8.76
CA GLU A 59 -13.91 17.52 10.16
C GLU A 59 -12.93 18.69 10.27
N SER A 60 -11.78 18.62 9.59
CA SER A 60 -10.80 19.71 9.57
C SER A 60 -11.43 21.01 9.07
N ARG A 61 -12.25 20.96 8.00
CA ARG A 61 -12.99 22.11 7.46
C ARG A 61 -13.90 22.81 8.48
N ARG A 62 -14.49 22.08 9.42
CA ARG A 62 -15.38 22.64 10.45
C ARG A 62 -14.60 23.28 11.61
N ASN A 63 -13.34 22.92 11.76
CA ASN A 63 -12.46 23.43 12.81
C ASN A 63 -11.60 24.63 12.36
N LEU A 64 -11.83 25.16 11.15
CA LEU A 64 -11.24 26.44 10.74
C LEU A 64 -11.94 27.59 11.46
N GLY A 65 -11.15 28.37 12.20
CA GLY A 65 -11.57 29.59 12.85
C GLY A 65 -10.35 30.48 13.07
N TYR A 66 -10.56 31.78 13.17
CA TYR A 66 -9.47 32.76 13.27
C TYR A 66 -8.50 32.52 14.45
N LEU A 67 -8.99 31.89 15.54
CA LEU A 67 -8.21 31.53 16.73
C LEU A 67 -7.83 30.05 16.78
N SER A 68 -8.14 29.27 15.74
CA SER A 68 -7.83 27.84 15.66
C SER A 68 -6.42 27.63 15.11
N CYS A 69 -5.72 26.62 15.61
CA CYS A 69 -4.45 26.19 15.02
C CYS A 69 -4.63 25.50 13.65
N GLY A 70 -5.85 25.04 13.34
CA GLY A 70 -6.14 24.30 12.12
C GLY A 70 -5.94 25.09 10.83
N THR A 71 -5.23 24.49 9.89
CA THR A 71 -4.95 24.99 8.54
C THR A 71 -5.91 24.43 7.49
N GLY A 72 -6.65 23.37 7.83
CA GLY A 72 -7.51 22.65 6.90
C GLY A 72 -6.88 21.35 6.37
N ASN A 73 -5.62 21.07 6.71
CA ASN A 73 -4.96 19.80 6.42
C ASN A 73 -4.98 18.92 7.68
N PRO A 74 -5.83 17.87 7.76
CA PRO A 74 -5.99 17.07 8.97
C PRO A 74 -4.71 16.32 9.40
N ILE A 75 -3.76 16.07 8.50
CA ILE A 75 -2.46 15.47 8.87
C ILE A 75 -1.63 16.51 9.62
N ASP A 76 -1.48 17.70 9.06
CA ASP A 76 -0.70 18.78 9.68
C ASP A 76 -1.33 19.27 10.97
N ASP A 77 -2.65 19.46 10.97
CA ASP A 77 -3.41 19.90 12.14
C ASP A 77 -3.26 18.91 13.32
N CYS A 78 -3.04 17.61 13.05
CA CYS A 78 -2.85 16.60 14.08
C CYS A 78 -1.53 16.74 14.84
N TRP A 79 -0.42 17.05 14.15
CA TRP A 79 0.90 17.09 14.79
C TRP A 79 1.40 18.51 15.06
N ARG A 80 1.09 19.49 14.19
CA ARG A 80 1.55 20.88 14.36
C ARG A 80 0.84 21.59 15.49
N CYS A 81 -0.40 21.20 15.77
CA CYS A 81 -1.20 21.80 16.84
C CYS A 81 -0.94 21.19 18.21
N ASP A 82 -0.05 20.20 18.30
CA ASP A 82 0.51 19.74 19.56
C ASP A 82 1.62 20.71 19.99
N ALA A 83 1.44 21.45 21.09
CA ALA A 83 2.45 22.35 21.61
C ALA A 83 3.75 21.61 22.00
N ASP A 84 3.64 20.33 22.34
CA ASP A 84 4.74 19.45 22.74
C ASP A 84 5.27 18.59 21.59
N TRP A 85 4.97 18.93 20.32
CA TRP A 85 5.38 18.14 19.16
C TRP A 85 6.90 17.84 19.13
N ALA A 86 7.71 18.80 19.62
CA ALA A 86 9.17 18.69 19.62
C ALA A 86 9.69 17.63 20.59
N THR A 87 9.00 17.43 21.72
CA THR A 87 9.29 16.40 22.72
C THR A 87 8.54 15.10 22.44
N ASN A 88 7.47 15.14 21.64
CA ASN A 88 6.64 14.00 21.26
C ASN A 88 6.64 13.69 19.75
N ARG A 89 7.83 13.66 19.13
CA ARG A 89 7.98 13.48 17.67
C ARG A 89 7.35 12.19 17.14
N GLN A 90 7.32 11.14 17.95
CA GLN A 90 6.78 9.84 17.54
C GLN A 90 5.25 9.86 17.36
N ARG A 91 4.54 10.86 17.91
CA ARG A 91 3.09 11.05 17.71
C ARG A 91 2.72 11.29 16.25
N LEU A 92 3.65 11.75 15.41
CA LEU A 92 3.42 11.93 13.97
C LEU A 92 2.94 10.63 13.29
N ALA A 93 3.36 9.46 13.81
CA ALA A 93 2.93 8.16 13.33
C ALA A 93 1.42 7.90 13.49
N ASP A 94 0.73 8.62 14.38
CA ASP A 94 -0.72 8.51 14.58
C ASP A 94 -1.53 9.44 13.65
N CYS A 95 -0.86 10.37 12.98
CA CYS A 95 -1.52 11.41 12.20
C CYS A 95 -1.78 11.02 10.73
N ALA A 96 -1.30 9.85 10.31
CA ALA A 96 -1.44 9.38 8.93
C ALA A 96 -2.91 9.05 8.56
N ILE A 97 -3.27 9.35 7.31
CA ILE A 97 -4.61 9.16 6.76
C ILE A 97 -4.47 8.56 5.36
N GLY A 98 -5.46 7.77 4.92
CA GLY A 98 -5.44 7.13 3.60
C GLY A 98 -4.91 5.71 3.65
N PHE A 99 -4.40 5.21 2.52
CA PHE A 99 -3.95 3.82 2.39
C PHE A 99 -2.72 3.50 3.26
N GLY A 100 -1.89 4.51 3.54
CA GLY A 100 -0.71 4.38 4.39
C GLY A 100 -0.96 4.69 5.87
N LYS A 101 -2.21 4.76 6.34
CA LYS A 101 -2.53 5.20 7.71
C LYS A 101 -1.93 4.33 8.82
N ASP A 102 -1.61 3.08 8.50
CA ASP A 102 -1.03 2.12 9.45
C ASP A 102 0.51 2.17 9.48
N ALA A 103 1.14 3.10 8.74
CA ALA A 103 2.58 3.29 8.73
C ALA A 103 3.06 3.88 10.07
N MET A 104 3.77 3.07 10.86
CA MET A 104 4.29 3.49 12.18
C MET A 104 5.73 4.00 12.15
N GLY A 105 6.51 3.66 11.12
CA GLY A 105 7.94 4.00 11.06
C GLY A 105 8.71 3.51 12.30
N GLY A 106 9.51 4.38 12.90
CA GLY A 106 10.29 4.11 14.11
C GLY A 106 9.55 4.33 15.44
N ARG A 107 8.21 4.41 15.44
CA ARG A 107 7.42 4.60 16.66
C ARG A 107 7.68 3.47 17.66
N GLY A 108 7.91 3.83 18.93
CA GLY A 108 8.31 2.91 20.00
C GLY A 108 9.79 2.51 19.98
N GLY A 109 10.54 2.92 18.96
CA GLY A 109 11.98 2.71 18.85
C GLY A 109 12.80 3.76 19.61
N ARG A 110 14.11 3.51 19.67
CA ARG A 110 15.10 4.47 20.19
C ARG A 110 15.26 5.64 19.22
N ILE A 111 15.45 6.84 19.75
CA ILE A 111 15.78 8.02 18.94
C ILE A 111 17.28 7.99 18.65
N TYR A 112 17.63 7.94 17.38
CA TYR A 112 19.00 8.11 16.90
C TYR A 112 19.22 9.57 16.48
N ILE A 113 20.28 10.19 17.00
CA ILE A 113 20.61 11.60 16.77
C ILE A 113 21.87 11.65 15.93
N VAL A 114 21.74 12.12 14.69
CA VAL A 114 22.87 12.38 13.80
C VAL A 114 23.50 13.71 14.20
N THR A 115 24.72 13.69 14.71
CA THR A 115 25.48 14.90 15.05
C THR A 115 26.49 15.30 13.99
N ASP A 116 26.90 14.36 13.12
CA ASP A 116 27.87 14.57 12.06
C ASP A 116 27.47 13.79 10.79
N ALA A 117 27.78 14.33 9.62
CA ALA A 117 27.38 13.75 8.33
C ALA A 117 28.21 12.53 7.92
N SER A 118 29.36 12.27 8.56
CA SER A 118 30.19 11.08 8.36
C SER A 118 29.85 9.94 9.34
N ASP A 119 28.73 10.03 10.05
CA ASP A 119 28.30 8.97 10.96
C ASP A 119 27.84 7.72 10.19
N ASP A 120 28.77 6.80 9.98
CA ASP A 120 28.56 5.53 9.29
C ASP A 120 28.06 4.41 10.22
N ASN A 121 27.87 4.67 11.52
CA ASN A 121 27.51 3.64 12.49
C ASN A 121 26.28 4.01 13.34
N PRO A 122 25.07 3.58 12.93
CA PRO A 122 23.89 3.74 13.76
C PRO A 122 23.98 2.86 15.02
N ALA A 123 23.97 3.48 16.20
CA ALA A 123 24.00 2.82 17.52
C ALA A 123 22.64 2.25 17.99
#